data_AF-A0A1G1HFJ0-F1
#
_entry.id   AF-A0A1G1HFJ0-F1
#
_cell.length_a   1.000
_cell.length_b   1.000
_cell.length_c   1.000
_cell.angle_alpha   90.00
_cell.angle_beta   90.00
_cell.angle_gamma   90.00
#
_symmetry.space_group_name_H-M   'P 1'
#
loop_
_entity.id
_entity.type
_entity.pdbx_description
1 polymer ?
#
loop_
_entity_poly.entity_id
_entity_poly.type
_entity_poly.pdbx_seq_one_letter_code
_entity_poly.pdbx_strand_id
1 'polypeptide(L)'
;MKDLSTGLSLTQNALKVLEKRYLKKDVVGKVVETPEELFRRVARTVASADFNYGTSEKDVKNLQEAFYEMITSLAFLPNSPTLMNAGRRLGQLSACFVLPVEDSMESIFDAVKNAAIIHKSGGGTGFSFSRLRPKGDVVGSTKGISSGPVSFMTVFDTATEAVKQGGTRRGANMGILRIDHPDIHSFITSKEDNSKLNNFNISVALTDEFMKAVGEDAQYDLVNPRTREATNSLKARDIFNLIVERAWKNGEPGIVFMDRVNASNPTPHIGQIESTNPCGEQPLLPYESCNLGSINLAKMVKEVSPPTYLSTSMEESKEEGESSELNSSPRYEVDWEKLRDITWKAVHFLDNVIEINKYPLSKIQEMTKANRKIGLGVMGWADMLISLGTPYNSGEALKLAEEVMGFIQREGRKASSALAKQREVFPNHKGSIYDGKVEVRNATVTTIAPTGTLSIIGGCSSGIEPIFAVSYVRTVMEGTKLIEVNP
;
A
#
# COMPACT_ATOMS: atom_id res chain seq x y z
N MET A 1 14.35 -17.28 28.07
CA MET A 1 13.97 -16.56 26.83
C MET A 1 15.18 -16.60 25.92
N LYS A 2 15.02 -16.80 24.60
CA LYS A 2 16.14 -16.59 23.66
C LYS A 2 16.52 -15.11 23.77
N ASP A 3 17.81 -14.82 23.85
CA ASP A 3 18.28 -13.43 23.80
C ASP A 3 17.88 -12.82 22.45
N LEU A 4 17.21 -11.67 22.50
CA LEU A 4 16.76 -10.94 21.31
C LEU A 4 17.79 -9.88 20.87
N SER A 5 18.86 -9.66 21.65
CA SER A 5 19.96 -8.76 21.29
C SER A 5 20.88 -9.43 20.27
N THR A 6 20.50 -9.36 19.00
CA THR A 6 21.39 -9.70 17.90
C THR A 6 22.17 -8.45 17.48
N GLY A 7 23.23 -8.59 16.67
CA GLY A 7 24.04 -7.46 16.15
C GLY A 7 23.29 -6.50 15.21
N LEU A 8 21.95 -6.45 15.27
CA LEU A 8 21.07 -5.58 14.51
C LEU A 8 20.73 -4.33 15.34
N SER A 9 20.82 -3.16 14.72
CA SER A 9 20.40 -1.90 15.33
C SER A 9 18.88 -1.73 15.22
N LEU A 10 18.13 -2.32 16.16
CA LEU A 10 16.67 -2.21 16.24
C LEU A 10 16.25 -1.44 17.50
N THR A 11 15.25 -0.57 17.37
CA THR A 11 14.69 0.14 18.53
C THR A 11 13.91 -0.81 19.45
N GLN A 12 13.76 -0.44 20.73
CA GLN A 12 12.95 -1.20 21.67
C GLN A 12 11.49 -1.36 21.21
N ASN A 13 10.95 -0.35 20.52
CA ASN A 13 9.61 -0.40 19.94
C ASN A 13 9.55 -1.39 18.77
N ALA A 14 10.56 -1.39 17.89
CA ALA A 14 10.66 -2.36 16.81
C ALA A 14 10.71 -3.80 17.36
N LEU A 15 11.53 -4.06 18.39
CA LEU A 15 11.63 -5.37 19.04
C LEU A 15 10.28 -5.84 19.59
N LYS A 16 9.56 -4.98 20.34
CA LYS A 16 8.23 -5.29 20.87
C LYS A 16 7.22 -5.60 19.76
N VAL A 17 7.23 -4.82 18.68
CA VAL A 17 6.33 -5.04 17.53
C VAL A 17 6.65 -6.36 16.83
N LEU A 18 7.94 -6.65 16.61
CA LEU A 18 8.41 -7.90 16.03
C LEU A 18 7.97 -9.10 16.87
N GLU A 19 8.23 -9.07 18.18
CA GLU A 19 7.87 -10.12 19.13
C GLU A 19 6.36 -10.40 19.15
N LYS A 20 5.54 -9.35 19.19
CA LYS A 20 4.09 -9.51 19.27
C LYS A 20 3.50 -10.09 17.98
N ARG A 21 3.96 -9.64 16.80
CA ARG A 21 3.25 -9.84 15.52
C ARG A 21 3.98 -10.69 14.48
N TYR A 22 5.31 -10.65 14.48
CA TYR A 22 6.11 -11.13 13.35
C TYR A 22 6.88 -12.40 13.66
N LEU A 23 7.50 -12.49 14.84
CA LEU A 23 8.33 -13.63 15.24
C LEU A 23 7.50 -14.91 15.34
N LYS A 24 8.09 -16.03 14.94
CA LYS A 24 7.44 -17.34 14.97
C LYS A 24 7.12 -17.72 16.41
N LYS A 25 5.91 -18.23 16.61
CA LYS A 25 5.46 -18.79 17.88
C LYS A 25 5.24 -20.30 17.74
N ASP A 26 5.49 -21.04 18.80
CA ASP A 26 5.15 -22.46 18.89
C ASP A 26 3.64 -22.66 19.17
N VAL A 27 3.22 -23.91 19.37
CA VAL A 27 1.81 -24.28 19.60
C VAL A 27 1.24 -23.74 20.91
N VAL A 28 2.08 -23.35 21.87
CA VAL A 28 1.67 -22.74 23.15
C VAL A 28 1.81 -21.22 23.12
N GLY A 29 2.19 -20.63 21.97
CA GLY A 29 2.28 -19.19 21.78
C GLY A 29 3.63 -18.56 22.20
N LYS A 30 4.63 -19.36 22.57
CA LYS A 30 5.95 -18.86 22.96
C LYS A 30 6.79 -18.53 21.72
N VAL A 31 7.50 -17.41 21.76
CA VAL A 31 8.38 -16.97 20.67
C VAL A 31 9.60 -17.90 20.56
N VAL A 32 9.84 -18.41 19.35
CA VAL A 32 10.91 -19.36 19.02
C VAL A 32 11.86 -18.90 17.92
N GLU A 33 11.66 -17.69 17.40
CA GLU A 33 12.44 -17.07 16.32
C GLU A 33 12.96 -15.71 16.79
N THR A 34 14.22 -15.39 16.52
CA THR A 34 14.80 -14.06 16.73
C THR A 34 14.53 -13.14 15.52
N PRO A 35 14.67 -11.80 15.65
CA PRO A 35 14.60 -10.89 14.51
C PRO A 35 15.54 -11.26 13.36
N GLU A 36 16.76 -11.67 13.69
CA GLU A 36 17.76 -12.12 12.72
C GLU A 36 17.29 -13.38 11.96
N GLU A 37 16.80 -14.39 12.69
CA GLU A 37 16.25 -15.62 12.10
C GLU A 37 15.04 -15.31 11.21
N LEU A 38 14.20 -14.34 11.59
CA LEU A 38 13.08 -13.87 10.76
C LEU A 38 13.56 -13.27 9.44
N PHE A 39 14.52 -12.32 9.48
CA PHE A 39 15.00 -11.66 8.28
C PHE A 39 15.75 -12.64 7.36
N ARG A 40 16.54 -13.56 7.95
CA ARG A 40 17.22 -14.64 7.22
C ARG A 40 16.22 -15.57 6.52
N ARG A 41 15.13 -15.96 7.23
CA ARG A 41 14.05 -16.76 6.65
C ARG A 41 13.41 -16.07 5.46
N VAL A 42 13.05 -14.80 5.60
CA VAL A 42 12.40 -14.01 4.54
C VAL A 42 13.32 -13.92 3.31
N ALA A 43 14.57 -13.50 3.49
CA ALA A 43 15.54 -13.37 2.40
C ALA A 43 15.75 -14.68 1.65
N ARG A 44 15.98 -15.79 2.38
CA ARG A 44 16.15 -17.12 1.80
C ARG A 44 14.93 -17.58 1.00
N THR A 45 13.73 -17.44 1.56
CA THR A 45 12.50 -17.87 0.89
C THR A 45 12.23 -17.05 -0.37
N VAL A 46 12.45 -15.74 -0.35
CA VAL A 46 12.21 -14.89 -1.53
C VAL A 46 13.29 -15.11 -2.59
N ALA A 47 14.57 -15.25 -2.21
CA ALA A 47 15.64 -15.55 -3.16
C ALA A 47 15.46 -16.90 -3.88
N SER A 48 14.84 -17.89 -3.24
CA SER A 48 14.65 -19.21 -3.88
C SER A 48 13.74 -19.20 -5.11
N ALA A 49 13.00 -18.11 -5.37
CA ALA A 49 12.23 -17.94 -6.59
C ALA A 49 13.11 -17.99 -7.85
N ASP A 50 14.37 -17.55 -7.78
CA ASP A 50 15.31 -17.50 -8.90
C ASP A 50 15.70 -18.90 -9.42
N PHE A 51 15.55 -19.95 -8.61
CA PHE A 51 15.71 -21.33 -9.06
C PHE A 51 14.72 -21.70 -10.16
N ASN A 52 13.52 -21.11 -10.17
CA ASN A 52 12.51 -21.35 -11.21
C ASN A 52 12.95 -20.83 -12.59
N TYR A 53 14.00 -20.00 -12.65
CA TYR A 53 14.54 -19.42 -13.87
C TYR A 53 15.97 -19.94 -14.17
N GLY A 54 16.36 -21.08 -13.60
CA GLY A 54 17.64 -21.73 -13.88
C GLY A 54 18.86 -21.03 -13.29
N THR A 55 18.67 -20.11 -12.33
CA THR A 55 19.77 -19.40 -11.66
C THR A 55 20.61 -20.36 -10.83
N SER A 56 21.93 -20.21 -10.86
CA SER A 56 22.85 -21.10 -10.16
C SER A 56 22.69 -21.01 -8.63
N GLU A 57 23.01 -22.09 -7.90
CA GLU A 57 22.96 -22.08 -6.43
C GLU A 57 23.85 -21.01 -5.82
N LYS A 58 25.01 -20.75 -6.44
CA LYS A 58 25.93 -19.69 -6.01
C LYS A 58 25.29 -18.31 -6.13
N ASP A 59 24.63 -18.03 -7.24
CA ASP A 59 24.00 -16.73 -7.48
C ASP A 59 22.75 -16.53 -6.63
N VAL A 60 21.96 -17.57 -6.38
CA VAL A 60 20.84 -17.52 -5.43
C VAL A 60 21.33 -17.27 -4.00
N LYS A 61 22.46 -17.86 -3.60
CA LYS A 61 23.09 -17.56 -2.29
C LYS A 61 23.56 -16.11 -2.21
N ASN A 62 24.17 -15.57 -3.26
CA ASN A 62 24.54 -14.15 -3.30
C ASN A 62 23.32 -13.23 -3.21
N LEU A 63 22.25 -13.57 -3.93
CA LEU A 63 20.99 -12.81 -3.90
C LEU A 63 20.33 -12.87 -2.51
N GLN A 64 20.37 -14.03 -1.86
CA GLN A 64 19.90 -14.19 -0.48
C GLN A 64 20.63 -13.25 0.46
N GLU A 65 21.96 -13.19 0.41
CA GLU A 65 22.72 -12.29 1.29
C GLU A 65 22.45 -10.82 0.95
N ALA A 66 22.33 -10.45 -0.33
CA ALA A 66 21.95 -9.10 -0.74
C ALA A 66 20.56 -8.69 -0.22
N PHE A 67 19.57 -9.58 -0.28
CA PHE A 67 18.24 -9.34 0.30
C PHE A 67 18.28 -9.27 1.82
N TYR A 68 19.09 -10.11 2.45
CA TYR A 68 19.26 -10.10 3.90
C TYR A 68 19.87 -8.77 4.36
N GLU A 69 20.96 -8.31 3.75
CA GLU A 69 21.59 -7.02 4.02
C GLU A 69 20.65 -5.84 3.78
N MET A 70 19.88 -5.86 2.69
CA MET A 70 18.89 -4.83 2.36
C MET A 70 17.81 -4.69 3.45
N ILE A 71 17.38 -5.81 4.05
CA ILE A 71 16.35 -5.83 5.10
C ILE A 71 16.96 -5.49 6.46
N THR A 72 18.13 -6.03 6.81
CA THR A 72 18.78 -5.84 8.12
C THR A 72 19.38 -4.44 8.30
N SER A 73 19.77 -3.78 7.20
CA SER A 73 20.11 -2.36 7.20
C SER A 73 18.89 -1.43 7.32
N LEU A 74 17.68 -1.98 7.29
CA LEU A 74 16.40 -1.26 7.28
C LEU A 74 16.25 -0.28 6.10
N ALA A 75 17.04 -0.47 5.04
CA ALA A 75 16.97 0.31 3.81
C ALA A 75 15.69 0.01 3.03
N PHE A 76 15.16 -1.21 3.15
CA PHE A 76 13.89 -1.62 2.59
C PHE A 76 13.19 -2.65 3.49
N LEU A 77 11.87 -2.54 3.62
CA LEU A 77 11.04 -3.55 4.28
C LEU A 77 9.86 -3.97 3.38
N PRO A 78 9.60 -5.28 3.20
CA PRO A 78 8.40 -5.74 2.51
C PRO A 78 7.17 -5.62 3.43
N ASN A 79 5.97 -5.70 2.85
CA ASN A 79 4.72 -5.63 3.61
C ASN A 79 4.63 -6.70 4.71
N SER A 80 3.80 -6.43 5.72
CA SER A 80 3.69 -7.32 6.89
C SER A 80 3.42 -8.79 6.56
N PRO A 81 2.50 -9.16 5.64
CA PRO A 81 2.30 -10.56 5.27
C PRO A 81 3.57 -11.28 4.80
N THR A 82 4.44 -10.64 4.03
CA THR A 82 5.73 -11.22 3.63
C THR A 82 6.61 -11.55 4.83
N LEU A 83 6.79 -10.60 5.77
CA LEU A 83 7.58 -10.82 6.98
C LEU A 83 6.98 -11.94 7.85
N MET A 84 5.65 -11.95 7.97
CA MET A 84 4.90 -12.90 8.80
C MET A 84 4.85 -14.31 8.22
N ASN A 85 4.78 -14.47 6.89
CA ASN A 85 4.38 -15.74 6.27
C ASN A 85 5.43 -16.37 5.36
N ALA A 86 6.46 -15.65 4.90
CA ALA A 86 7.51 -16.23 4.04
C ALA A 86 8.18 -17.44 4.72
N GLY A 87 8.26 -18.58 4.03
CA GLY A 87 8.83 -19.80 4.59
C GLY A 87 8.00 -20.46 5.70
N ARG A 88 6.74 -20.05 5.89
CA ARG A 88 5.79 -20.68 6.83
C ARG A 88 4.66 -21.41 6.09
N ARG A 89 3.86 -22.17 6.85
CA ARG A 89 2.79 -23.03 6.31
C ARG A 89 1.78 -22.26 5.46
N LEU A 90 1.27 -21.13 5.97
CA LEU A 90 0.28 -20.29 5.27
C LEU A 90 0.85 -19.71 3.97
N GLY A 91 2.05 -19.14 4.01
CA GLY A 91 2.80 -18.72 2.81
C GLY A 91 2.15 -17.63 1.95
N GLN A 92 1.12 -16.95 2.44
CA GLN A 92 0.45 -15.84 1.75
C GLN A 92 1.20 -14.52 2.00
N LEU A 93 1.69 -13.85 0.95
CA LEU A 93 2.68 -12.77 1.06
C LEU A 93 2.20 -11.38 0.58
N SER A 94 1.05 -11.29 -0.08
CA SER A 94 0.41 -10.05 -0.53
C SER A 94 -0.43 -9.41 0.57
N ALA A 95 -0.45 -8.08 0.66
CA ALA A 95 -1.30 -7.36 1.61
C ALA A 95 -2.67 -6.96 1.04
N CYS A 96 -2.77 -6.82 -0.27
CA CYS A 96 -3.86 -6.09 -0.92
C CYS A 96 -4.57 -6.95 -1.96
N PHE A 97 -5.90 -6.93 -1.96
CA PHE A 97 -6.75 -7.72 -2.86
C PHE A 97 -7.99 -6.91 -3.27
N VAL A 98 -8.50 -7.13 -4.47
CA VAL A 98 -9.84 -6.67 -4.88
C VAL A 98 -10.67 -7.87 -5.36
N LEU A 99 -11.93 -7.95 -4.92
CA LEU A 99 -12.86 -8.99 -5.31
C LEU A 99 -14.08 -8.37 -6.01
N PRO A 100 -14.58 -8.97 -7.10
CA PRO A 100 -15.80 -8.50 -7.75
C PRO A 100 -17.03 -8.80 -6.91
N VAL A 101 -18.05 -7.95 -7.04
CA VAL A 101 -19.39 -8.15 -6.48
C VAL A 101 -20.39 -7.92 -7.61
N GLU A 102 -20.77 -9.00 -8.29
CA GLU A 102 -21.77 -8.97 -9.35
C GLU A 102 -23.19 -8.97 -8.76
N ASP A 103 -24.17 -8.58 -9.56
CA ASP A 103 -25.57 -8.44 -9.17
C ASP A 103 -26.33 -9.79 -9.07
N SER A 104 -25.78 -10.71 -8.28
CA SER A 104 -26.39 -12.00 -7.93
C SER A 104 -26.05 -12.42 -6.50
N MET A 105 -26.93 -13.22 -5.89
CA MET A 105 -26.70 -13.74 -4.54
C MET A 105 -25.46 -14.63 -4.48
N GLU A 106 -25.24 -15.45 -5.50
CA GLU A 106 -24.07 -16.31 -5.62
C GLU A 106 -22.79 -15.49 -5.61
N SER A 107 -22.72 -14.42 -6.41
CA SER A 107 -21.52 -13.56 -6.46
C SER A 107 -21.30 -12.82 -5.16
N ILE A 108 -22.35 -12.25 -4.57
CA ILE A 108 -22.28 -11.54 -3.28
C ILE A 108 -21.71 -12.46 -2.19
N PHE A 109 -22.28 -13.66 -2.03
CA PHE A 109 -21.86 -14.56 -0.95
C PHE A 109 -20.53 -15.27 -1.26
N ASP A 110 -20.18 -15.50 -2.53
CA ASP A 110 -18.84 -15.93 -2.92
C ASP A 110 -17.80 -14.86 -2.56
N ALA A 111 -18.09 -13.58 -2.79
CA ALA A 111 -17.21 -12.48 -2.40
C ALA A 111 -17.03 -12.40 -0.88
N VAL A 112 -18.10 -12.58 -0.09
CA VAL A 112 -18.02 -12.66 1.39
C VAL A 112 -17.13 -13.83 1.83
N LYS A 113 -17.36 -15.04 1.28
CA LYS A 113 -16.57 -16.23 1.57
C LYS A 113 -15.09 -16.01 1.23
N ASN A 114 -14.81 -15.49 0.04
CA ASN A 114 -13.46 -15.23 -0.45
C ASN A 114 -12.74 -14.20 0.42
N ALA A 115 -13.44 -13.14 0.83
CA ALA A 115 -12.91 -12.13 1.74
C ALA A 115 -12.50 -12.74 3.09
N ALA A 116 -13.36 -13.59 3.67
CA ALA A 116 -13.05 -14.27 4.93
C ALA A 116 -11.78 -15.14 4.84
N ILE A 117 -11.58 -15.85 3.73
CA ILE A 117 -10.37 -16.65 3.48
C ILE A 117 -9.13 -15.75 3.38
N ILE A 118 -9.22 -14.62 2.69
CA ILE A 118 -8.14 -13.65 2.55
C ILE A 118 -7.78 -13.04 3.91
N HIS A 119 -8.78 -12.60 4.68
CA HIS A 119 -8.58 -11.99 6.00
C HIS A 119 -7.94 -12.95 6.99
N LYS A 120 -8.29 -14.24 6.95
CA LYS A 120 -7.65 -15.30 7.76
C LYS A 120 -6.12 -15.32 7.57
N SER A 121 -5.63 -14.97 6.38
CA SER A 121 -4.20 -14.91 6.08
C SER A 121 -3.54 -13.55 6.32
N GLY A 122 -4.32 -12.54 6.73
CA GLY A 122 -3.84 -11.19 7.03
C GLY A 122 -3.97 -10.18 5.88
N GLY A 123 -4.58 -10.56 4.76
CA GLY A 123 -4.85 -9.66 3.63
C GLY A 123 -6.00 -8.69 3.90
N GLY A 124 -6.01 -7.54 3.22
CA GLY A 124 -7.13 -6.61 3.17
C GLY A 124 -7.82 -6.64 1.80
N THR A 125 -9.12 -6.38 1.76
CA THR A 125 -9.94 -6.56 0.54
C THR A 125 -10.68 -5.29 0.13
N GLY A 126 -10.75 -5.04 -1.17
CA GLY A 126 -11.57 -4.01 -1.77
C GLY A 126 -12.73 -4.58 -2.58
N PHE A 127 -13.83 -3.82 -2.61
CA PHE A 127 -15.04 -4.16 -3.34
C PHE A 127 -15.60 -2.93 -4.05
N SER A 128 -16.08 -3.11 -5.27
CA SER A 128 -17.01 -2.16 -5.90
C SER A 128 -18.41 -2.72 -5.74
N PHE A 129 -19.30 -1.94 -5.14
CA PHE A 129 -20.71 -2.28 -5.02
C PHE A 129 -21.55 -1.66 -6.15
N SER A 130 -20.90 -1.01 -7.12
CA SER A 130 -21.54 -0.22 -8.17
C SER A 130 -22.33 -1.04 -9.19
N ARG A 131 -22.10 -2.36 -9.25
CA ARG A 131 -22.83 -3.27 -10.14
C ARG A 131 -24.14 -3.76 -9.54
N LEU A 132 -24.28 -3.70 -8.21
CA LEU A 132 -25.49 -4.16 -7.53
C LEU A 132 -26.66 -3.27 -7.89
N ARG A 133 -27.82 -3.87 -8.17
CA ARG A 133 -29.04 -3.09 -8.44
C ARG A 133 -29.47 -2.27 -7.22
N PRO A 134 -30.07 -1.08 -7.43
CA PRO A 134 -30.40 -0.20 -6.33
C PRO A 134 -31.52 -0.76 -5.46
N LYS A 135 -31.65 -0.21 -4.25
CA LYS A 135 -32.74 -0.54 -3.33
C LYS A 135 -34.09 -0.31 -3.99
N GLY A 136 -34.99 -1.29 -3.86
CA GLY A 136 -36.31 -1.24 -4.49
C GLY A 136 -36.38 -1.76 -5.93
N ASP A 137 -35.25 -2.01 -6.60
CA ASP A 137 -35.27 -2.60 -7.95
C ASP A 137 -35.77 -4.05 -7.92
N VAL A 138 -36.39 -4.49 -9.01
CA VAL A 138 -37.08 -5.78 -9.11
C VAL A 138 -36.09 -6.93 -9.06
N VAL A 139 -36.41 -7.98 -8.29
CA VAL A 139 -35.69 -9.27 -8.28
C VAL A 139 -36.49 -10.29 -9.09
N GLY A 140 -36.08 -10.49 -10.35
CA GLY A 140 -36.85 -11.30 -11.32
C GLY A 140 -37.14 -12.74 -10.88
N SER A 141 -36.22 -13.37 -10.13
CA SER A 141 -36.38 -14.76 -9.67
C SER A 141 -37.44 -14.94 -8.57
N THR A 142 -37.64 -13.93 -7.71
CA THR A 142 -38.56 -14.00 -6.56
C THR A 142 -39.76 -13.07 -6.68
N LYS A 143 -39.78 -12.19 -7.70
CA LYS A 143 -40.69 -11.04 -7.83
C LYS A 143 -40.69 -10.10 -6.63
N GLY A 144 -39.64 -10.17 -5.78
CA GLY A 144 -39.41 -9.26 -4.67
C GLY A 144 -38.66 -8.01 -5.09
N ILE A 145 -38.20 -7.24 -4.09
CA ILE A 145 -37.41 -6.02 -4.27
C ILE A 145 -36.01 -6.16 -3.68
N SER A 146 -35.02 -5.49 -4.28
CA SER A 146 -33.64 -5.47 -3.81
C SER A 146 -33.49 -4.66 -2.52
N SER A 147 -32.58 -5.10 -1.66
CA SER A 147 -32.18 -4.36 -0.46
C SER A 147 -31.13 -3.28 -0.73
N GLY A 148 -30.54 -3.27 -1.93
CA GLY A 148 -29.50 -2.32 -2.35
C GLY A 148 -28.10 -2.61 -1.79
N PRO A 149 -27.06 -1.92 -2.30
CA PRO A 149 -25.66 -2.18 -1.99
C PRO A 149 -25.31 -1.95 -0.51
N VAL A 150 -25.82 -0.88 0.10
CA VAL A 150 -25.53 -0.54 1.52
C VAL A 150 -26.01 -1.64 2.47
N SER A 151 -27.13 -2.29 2.16
CA SER A 151 -27.61 -3.43 2.95
C SER A 151 -26.66 -4.62 2.86
N PHE A 152 -26.17 -4.96 1.68
CA PHE A 152 -25.22 -6.06 1.51
C PHE A 152 -23.86 -5.75 2.13
N MET A 153 -23.40 -4.49 2.13
CA MET A 153 -22.18 -4.08 2.83
C MET A 153 -22.21 -4.46 4.32
N THR A 154 -23.38 -4.42 4.96
CA THR A 154 -23.55 -4.82 6.37
C THR A 154 -23.24 -6.31 6.57
N VAL A 155 -23.52 -7.16 5.57
CA VAL A 155 -23.18 -8.60 5.60
C VAL A 155 -21.66 -8.79 5.57
N PHE A 156 -20.96 -8.06 4.69
CA PHE A 156 -19.49 -8.09 4.63
C PHE A 156 -18.86 -7.58 5.93
N ASP A 157 -19.39 -6.50 6.49
CA ASP A 157 -18.91 -5.89 7.74
C ASP A 157 -19.00 -6.90 8.90
N THR A 158 -20.17 -7.53 9.05
CA THR A 158 -20.43 -8.54 10.09
C THR A 158 -19.54 -9.78 9.91
N ALA A 159 -19.40 -10.28 8.68
CA ALA A 159 -18.51 -11.42 8.39
C ALA A 159 -17.05 -11.09 8.73
N THR A 160 -16.61 -9.87 8.42
CA THR A 160 -15.25 -9.41 8.74
C THR A 160 -15.03 -9.33 10.24
N GLU A 161 -16.03 -8.90 11.02
CA GLU A 161 -15.94 -8.86 12.49
C GLU A 161 -15.76 -10.25 13.09
N ALA A 162 -16.51 -11.24 12.60
CA ALA A 162 -16.38 -12.62 13.07
C ALA A 162 -14.99 -13.21 12.81
N VAL A 163 -14.37 -12.91 11.66
CA VAL A 163 -13.03 -13.42 11.30
C VAL A 163 -11.91 -12.78 12.14
N LYS A 164 -12.08 -11.53 12.58
CA LYS A 164 -11.08 -10.80 13.39
C LYS A 164 -10.72 -11.53 14.68
N GLN A 165 -11.66 -12.26 15.27
CA GLN A 165 -11.48 -12.92 16.57
C GLN A 165 -10.45 -14.06 16.56
N GLY A 166 -10.06 -14.57 15.38
CA GLY A 166 -9.08 -15.65 15.23
C GLY A 166 -7.73 -15.28 14.58
N GLY A 167 -7.55 -14.03 14.13
CA GLY A 167 -6.39 -13.61 13.32
C GLY A 167 -5.37 -12.76 14.09
N THR A 168 -4.10 -12.80 13.67
CA THR A 168 -3.03 -11.91 14.20
C THR A 168 -3.13 -10.47 13.69
N ARG A 169 -3.97 -10.21 12.67
CA ARG A 169 -4.25 -8.89 12.10
C ARG A 169 -5.76 -8.70 11.91
N ARG A 170 -6.24 -7.48 12.19
CA ARG A 170 -7.63 -7.08 11.98
C ARG A 170 -7.95 -7.05 10.48
N GLY A 171 -8.98 -7.77 10.02
CA GLY A 171 -9.48 -7.67 8.64
C GLY A 171 -9.97 -6.25 8.35
N ALA A 172 -9.77 -5.79 7.11
CA ALA A 172 -10.12 -4.44 6.67
C ALA A 172 -10.66 -4.47 5.24
N ASN A 173 -11.69 -3.66 5.00
CA ASN A 173 -12.37 -3.58 3.73
C ASN A 173 -12.32 -2.16 3.15
N MET A 174 -12.28 -2.05 1.82
CA MET A 174 -12.68 -0.86 1.07
C MET A 174 -14.02 -1.14 0.40
N GLY A 175 -14.98 -0.22 0.54
CA GLY A 175 -16.25 -0.23 -0.19
C GLY A 175 -16.34 0.98 -1.08
N ILE A 176 -16.51 0.77 -2.38
CA ILE A 176 -16.65 1.85 -3.36
C ILE A 176 -18.00 1.80 -4.05
N LEU A 177 -18.62 2.98 -4.22
CA LEU A 177 -19.82 3.17 -5.02
C LEU A 177 -19.62 4.33 -5.99
N ARG A 178 -19.98 4.13 -7.26
CA ARG A 178 -19.89 5.16 -8.31
C ARG A 178 -20.90 6.28 -8.06
N ILE A 179 -20.48 7.52 -8.35
CA ILE A 179 -21.22 8.74 -8.02
C ILE A 179 -22.62 8.83 -8.65
N ASP A 180 -22.84 8.16 -9.77
CA ASP A 180 -24.10 8.10 -10.51
C ASP A 180 -24.92 6.84 -10.19
N HIS A 181 -24.57 6.09 -9.15
CA HIS A 181 -25.42 5.01 -8.68
C HIS A 181 -26.67 5.57 -7.98
N PRO A 182 -27.90 5.03 -8.20
CA PRO A 182 -29.12 5.59 -7.61
C PRO A 182 -29.13 5.64 -6.07
N ASP A 183 -28.40 4.74 -5.41
CA ASP A 183 -28.26 4.72 -3.95
C ASP A 183 -27.13 5.61 -3.40
N ILE A 184 -26.51 6.47 -4.22
CA ILE A 184 -25.33 7.26 -3.83
C ILE A 184 -25.56 8.12 -2.58
N HIS A 185 -26.72 8.75 -2.44
CA HIS A 185 -27.05 9.55 -1.26
C HIS A 185 -27.00 8.69 0.01
N SER A 186 -27.61 7.50 -0.03
CA SER A 186 -27.63 6.57 1.11
C SER A 186 -26.25 6.04 1.47
N PHE A 187 -25.39 5.87 0.46
CA PHE A 187 -24.01 5.43 0.64
C PHE A 187 -23.16 6.50 1.31
N ILE A 188 -23.25 7.76 0.87
CA ILE A 188 -22.52 8.88 1.47
C ILE A 188 -22.88 9.04 2.95
N THR A 189 -24.15 8.84 3.31
CA THR A 189 -24.62 8.95 4.71
C THR A 189 -24.52 7.64 5.49
N SER A 190 -24.01 6.54 4.91
CA SER A 190 -24.09 5.20 5.52
C SER A 190 -23.32 5.04 6.83
N LYS A 191 -22.30 5.86 7.06
CA LYS A 191 -21.49 5.90 8.29
C LYS A 191 -21.79 7.10 9.18
N GLU A 192 -22.94 7.75 9.03
CA GLU A 192 -23.37 8.80 9.97
C GLU A 192 -23.49 8.25 11.41
N ASP A 193 -23.92 7.00 11.54
CA ASP A 193 -23.82 6.23 12.77
C ASP A 193 -22.44 5.53 12.83
N ASN A 194 -21.55 6.07 13.66
CA ASN A 194 -20.19 5.56 13.86
C ASN A 194 -20.13 4.14 14.49
N SER A 195 -21.27 3.52 14.80
CA SER A 195 -21.31 2.12 15.24
C SER A 195 -21.45 1.12 14.09
N LYS A 196 -21.69 1.58 12.85
CA LYS A 196 -21.93 0.74 11.68
C LYS A 196 -20.76 0.79 10.69
N LEU A 197 -20.57 -0.32 9.95
CA LEU A 197 -19.56 -0.42 8.90
C LEU A 197 -18.13 -0.12 9.41
N ASN A 198 -17.84 -0.53 10.65
CA ASN A 198 -16.56 -0.26 11.33
C ASN A 198 -15.37 -1.00 10.70
N ASN A 199 -15.64 -1.95 9.81
CA ASN A 199 -14.64 -2.75 9.13
C ASN A 199 -14.40 -2.27 7.70
N PHE A 200 -15.10 -1.21 7.28
CA PHE A 200 -14.97 -0.55 5.99
C PHE A 200 -14.39 0.85 6.13
N ASN A 201 -13.42 1.14 5.28
CA ASN A 201 -13.30 2.47 4.69
C ASN A 201 -14.28 2.53 3.50
N ILE A 202 -14.90 3.67 3.26
CA ILE A 202 -15.80 3.87 2.13
C ILE A 202 -15.31 5.03 1.25
N SER A 203 -15.48 4.91 -0.05
CA SER A 203 -15.11 6.00 -0.96
C SER A 203 -16.07 6.10 -2.12
N VAL A 204 -16.33 7.33 -2.55
CA VAL A 204 -17.14 7.59 -3.74
C VAL A 204 -16.23 7.58 -4.96
N ALA A 205 -16.57 6.76 -5.95
CA ALA A 205 -15.90 6.77 -7.25
C ALA A 205 -16.45 7.93 -8.09
N LEU A 206 -15.67 9.01 -8.16
CA LEU A 206 -15.98 10.22 -8.93
C LEU A 206 -15.56 10.05 -10.39
N THR A 207 -16.36 10.62 -11.28
CA THR A 207 -16.10 10.70 -12.72
C THR A 207 -15.73 12.13 -13.12
N ASP A 208 -15.01 12.28 -14.24
CA ASP A 208 -14.66 13.57 -14.82
C ASP A 208 -15.93 14.34 -15.21
N GLU A 209 -16.96 13.64 -15.70
CA GLU A 209 -18.28 14.21 -16.01
C GLU A 209 -18.95 14.83 -14.78
N PHE A 210 -18.96 14.12 -13.65
CA PHE A 210 -19.52 14.66 -12.41
C PHE A 210 -18.72 15.87 -11.93
N MET A 211 -17.40 15.82 -11.95
CA MET A 211 -16.56 16.95 -11.52
C MET A 211 -16.74 18.18 -12.41
N LYS A 212 -16.95 17.99 -13.71
CA LYS A 212 -17.35 19.06 -14.62
C LYS A 212 -18.71 19.65 -14.22
N ALA A 213 -19.71 18.81 -13.95
CA ALA A 213 -21.03 19.25 -13.50
C ALA A 213 -20.98 20.03 -12.16
N VAL A 214 -20.09 19.66 -11.22
CA VAL A 214 -19.86 20.43 -9.99
C VAL A 214 -19.36 21.85 -10.29
N GLY A 215 -18.38 21.98 -11.19
CA GLY A 215 -17.82 23.26 -11.61
C GLY A 215 -18.84 24.16 -12.31
N GLU A 216 -19.72 23.56 -13.11
CA GLU A 216 -20.75 24.25 -13.88
C GLU A 216 -22.07 24.49 -13.09
N ASP A 217 -22.15 24.05 -11.83
CA ASP A 217 -23.38 24.03 -11.01
C ASP A 217 -24.55 23.27 -11.68
N ALA A 218 -24.23 22.27 -12.48
CA ALA A 218 -25.18 21.50 -13.28
C ALA A 218 -25.77 20.30 -12.53
N GLN A 219 -26.76 19.67 -13.16
CA GLN A 219 -27.28 18.36 -12.75
C GLN A 219 -26.54 17.23 -13.45
N TYR A 220 -26.62 16.04 -12.87
CA TYR A 220 -26.12 14.80 -13.47
C TYR A 220 -27.12 13.66 -13.22
N ASP A 221 -27.12 12.67 -14.09
CA ASP A 221 -28.07 11.56 -14.03
C ASP A 221 -27.59 10.43 -13.13
N LEU A 222 -28.52 9.82 -12.42
CA LEU A 222 -28.35 8.56 -11.71
C LEU A 222 -28.75 7.42 -12.65
N VAL A 223 -27.85 6.45 -12.83
CA VAL A 223 -28.01 5.38 -13.82
C VAL A 223 -28.16 4.03 -13.12
N ASN A 224 -29.25 3.32 -13.37
CA ASN A 224 -29.40 1.95 -12.84
C ASN A 224 -28.36 1.04 -13.55
N PRO A 225 -27.46 0.35 -12.80
CA PRO A 225 -26.39 -0.44 -13.40
C PRO A 225 -26.89 -1.65 -14.21
N ARG A 226 -28.12 -2.12 -13.96
CA ARG A 226 -28.75 -3.25 -14.64
C ARG A 226 -29.43 -2.84 -15.94
N THR A 227 -30.26 -1.79 -15.91
CA THR A 227 -31.02 -1.35 -17.11
C THR A 227 -30.24 -0.39 -17.98
N ARG A 228 -29.20 0.26 -17.42
CA ARG A 228 -28.44 1.35 -18.07
C ARG A 228 -29.28 2.59 -18.39
N GLU A 229 -30.45 2.71 -17.79
CA GLU A 229 -31.34 3.85 -17.97
C GLU A 229 -31.16 4.86 -16.84
N ALA A 230 -31.32 6.14 -17.17
CA ALA A 230 -31.40 7.20 -16.18
C ALA A 230 -32.67 7.01 -15.33
N THR A 231 -32.51 7.13 -14.02
CA THR A 231 -33.59 6.92 -13.04
C THR A 231 -34.06 8.22 -12.42
N ASN A 232 -33.13 9.13 -12.15
CA ASN A 232 -33.37 10.45 -11.60
C ASN A 232 -32.14 11.32 -11.88
N SER A 233 -32.22 12.62 -11.62
CA SER A 233 -31.09 13.54 -11.74
C SER A 233 -30.91 14.31 -10.42
N LEU A 234 -29.66 14.60 -10.06
CA LEU A 234 -29.32 15.34 -8.84
C LEU A 234 -28.46 16.55 -9.19
N LYS A 235 -28.53 17.60 -8.37
CA LYS A 235 -27.62 18.74 -8.48
C LYS A 235 -26.22 18.32 -8.01
N ALA A 236 -25.22 18.39 -8.88
CA ALA A 236 -23.89 17.84 -8.62
C ALA A 236 -23.21 18.51 -7.41
N ARG A 237 -23.36 19.85 -7.29
CA ARG A 237 -22.80 20.63 -6.17
C ARG A 237 -23.39 20.22 -4.82
N ASP A 238 -24.67 19.88 -4.76
CA ASP A 238 -25.31 19.47 -3.51
C ASP A 238 -24.77 18.13 -3.02
N ILE A 239 -24.56 17.18 -3.94
CA ILE A 239 -23.96 15.88 -3.62
C ILE A 239 -22.49 16.00 -3.27
N PHE A 240 -21.73 16.85 -3.96
CA PHE A 240 -20.35 17.12 -3.59
C PHE A 240 -20.24 17.78 -2.21
N ASN A 241 -21.10 18.75 -1.89
CA ASN A 241 -21.17 19.35 -0.56
C ASN A 241 -21.52 18.32 0.51
N LEU A 242 -22.43 17.38 0.23
CA LEU A 242 -22.75 16.30 1.14
C LEU A 242 -21.53 15.40 1.42
N ILE A 243 -20.75 15.05 0.39
CA ILE A 243 -19.49 14.30 0.56
C ILE A 243 -18.53 15.06 1.49
N VAL A 244 -18.32 16.36 1.22
CA VAL A 244 -17.44 17.22 2.03
C VAL A 244 -17.92 17.32 3.47
N GLU A 245 -19.22 17.52 3.69
CA GLU A 245 -19.80 17.63 5.03
C GLU A 245 -19.61 16.34 5.84
N ARG A 246 -19.84 15.17 5.21
CA ARG A 246 -19.64 13.88 5.88
C ARG A 246 -18.17 13.63 6.18
N ALA A 247 -17.28 13.87 5.21
CA ALA A 247 -15.85 13.76 5.40
C ALA A 247 -15.34 14.69 6.53
N TRP A 248 -15.87 15.90 6.63
CA TRP A 248 -15.56 16.82 7.74
C TRP A 248 -16.04 16.28 9.10
N LYS A 249 -17.23 15.65 9.15
CA LYS A 249 -17.80 15.13 10.40
C LYS A 249 -17.06 13.92 10.96
N ASN A 250 -16.66 12.96 10.13
CA ASN A 250 -16.12 11.68 10.61
C ASN A 250 -14.98 11.09 9.76
N GLY A 251 -14.48 11.82 8.76
CA GLY A 251 -13.40 11.37 7.87
C GLY A 251 -13.87 10.50 6.69
N GLU A 252 -15.17 10.27 6.53
CA GLU A 252 -15.74 9.38 5.50
C GLU A 252 -16.97 10.02 4.82
N PRO A 253 -17.25 9.72 3.53
CA PRO A 253 -16.46 8.88 2.65
C PRO A 253 -15.25 9.62 2.08
N GLY A 254 -14.21 8.86 1.72
CA GLY A 254 -13.16 9.32 0.83
C GLY A 254 -13.65 9.48 -0.61
N ILE A 255 -12.74 9.86 -1.51
CA ILE A 255 -12.99 9.96 -2.95
C ILE A 255 -11.95 9.18 -3.73
N VAL A 256 -12.38 8.57 -4.83
CA VAL A 256 -11.49 7.92 -5.81
C VAL A 256 -11.84 8.47 -7.19
N PHE A 257 -10.88 9.10 -7.86
CA PHE A 257 -11.05 9.58 -9.23
C PHE A 257 -10.93 8.40 -10.20
N MET A 258 -12.06 7.75 -10.48
CA MET A 258 -12.09 6.45 -11.15
C MET A 258 -11.67 6.54 -12.62
N ASP A 259 -12.00 7.65 -13.28
CA ASP A 259 -11.60 7.89 -14.67
C ASP A 259 -10.09 8.07 -14.78
N ARG A 260 -9.47 8.80 -13.84
CA ARG A 260 -8.02 8.96 -13.76
C ARG A 260 -7.30 7.63 -13.51
N VAL A 261 -7.85 6.78 -12.64
CA VAL A 261 -7.35 5.42 -12.39
C VAL A 261 -7.38 4.60 -13.68
N ASN A 262 -8.51 4.58 -14.39
CA ASN A 262 -8.64 3.77 -15.61
C ASN A 262 -7.85 4.34 -16.79
N ALA A 263 -7.68 5.66 -16.90
CA ALA A 263 -6.81 6.30 -17.88
C ALA A 263 -5.35 5.86 -17.75
N SER A 264 -4.93 5.44 -16.55
CA SER A 264 -3.59 4.92 -16.27
C SER A 264 -3.57 3.41 -16.03
N ASN A 265 -4.67 2.70 -16.30
CA ASN A 265 -4.72 1.25 -16.17
C ASN A 265 -3.73 0.62 -17.16
N PRO A 266 -2.73 -0.16 -16.70
CA PRO A 266 -1.75 -0.75 -17.59
C PRO A 266 -2.34 -1.81 -18.52
N THR A 267 -3.44 -2.46 -18.15
CA THR A 267 -4.04 -3.58 -18.88
C THR A 267 -5.54 -3.35 -19.16
N PRO A 268 -5.89 -2.28 -19.90
CA PRO A 268 -7.29 -1.90 -20.11
C PRO A 268 -8.08 -2.94 -20.91
N HIS A 269 -7.41 -3.76 -21.73
CA HIS A 269 -8.03 -4.84 -22.49
C HIS A 269 -8.50 -6.03 -21.63
N ILE A 270 -8.00 -6.16 -20.39
CA ILE A 270 -8.42 -7.21 -19.45
C ILE A 270 -9.71 -6.82 -18.73
N GLY A 271 -9.88 -5.54 -18.43
CA GLY A 271 -11.07 -5.03 -17.76
C GLY A 271 -10.84 -3.64 -17.16
N GLN A 272 -11.90 -3.09 -16.58
CA GLN A 272 -11.86 -1.84 -15.85
C GLN A 272 -11.54 -2.08 -14.37
N ILE A 273 -10.76 -1.17 -13.80
CA ILE A 273 -10.56 -1.10 -12.36
C ILE A 273 -11.77 -0.39 -11.78
N GLU A 274 -12.44 -1.00 -10.81
CA GLU A 274 -13.65 -0.46 -10.18
C GLU A 274 -13.49 -0.24 -8.67
N SER A 275 -12.37 -0.66 -8.10
CA SER A 275 -12.11 -0.56 -6.66
C SER A 275 -10.61 -0.47 -6.35
N THR A 276 -10.31 -0.19 -5.09
CA THR A 276 -8.96 -0.20 -4.52
C THR A 276 -8.91 -1.15 -3.33
N ASN A 277 -7.71 -1.50 -2.88
CA ASN A 277 -7.53 -2.11 -1.55
C ASN A 277 -7.96 -1.15 -0.41
N PRO A 278 -7.98 -1.59 0.87
CA PRO A 278 -8.47 -0.82 2.01
C PRO A 278 -7.92 0.60 2.19
N CYS A 279 -6.66 0.86 1.83
CA CYS A 279 -6.04 2.18 2.05
C CYS A 279 -5.93 3.02 0.76
N GLY A 280 -6.49 2.56 -0.36
CA GLY A 280 -6.58 3.33 -1.60
C GLY A 280 -5.35 3.29 -2.51
N GLU A 281 -4.20 2.81 -2.03
CA GLU A 281 -2.92 2.87 -2.74
C GLU A 281 -2.76 1.87 -3.88
N GLN A 282 -3.63 0.84 -3.94
CA GLN A 282 -3.66 -0.18 -4.98
C GLN A 282 -5.03 -0.23 -5.68
N PRO A 283 -5.20 0.50 -6.78
CA PRO A 283 -6.27 0.25 -7.74
C PRO A 283 -6.00 -1.08 -8.48
N LEU A 284 -6.93 -2.03 -8.33
CA LEU A 284 -6.74 -3.42 -8.77
C LEU A 284 -7.94 -3.92 -9.57
N LEU A 285 -7.66 -4.79 -10.53
CA LEU A 285 -8.70 -5.52 -11.27
C LEU A 285 -9.35 -6.58 -10.37
N PRO A 286 -10.54 -7.09 -10.74
CA PRO A 286 -11.16 -8.22 -10.05
C PRO A 286 -10.20 -9.41 -9.90
N TYR A 287 -10.15 -9.97 -8.69
CA TYR A 287 -9.25 -11.06 -8.27
C TYR A 287 -7.75 -10.71 -8.34
N GLU A 288 -7.36 -9.47 -8.59
CA GLU A 288 -5.95 -9.11 -8.57
C GLU A 288 -5.47 -8.88 -7.13
N SER A 289 -4.19 -9.19 -6.88
CA SER A 289 -3.52 -8.89 -5.62
C SER A 289 -2.22 -8.15 -5.86
N CYS A 290 -1.73 -7.46 -4.82
CA CYS A 290 -0.43 -6.80 -4.88
C CYS A 290 0.36 -7.06 -3.59
N ASN A 291 1.65 -7.41 -3.77
CA ASN A 291 2.65 -7.35 -2.72
C ASN A 291 3.35 -6.00 -2.75
N LEU A 292 3.61 -5.47 -1.56
CA LEU A 292 4.18 -4.13 -1.36
C LEU A 292 5.53 -4.22 -0.67
N GLY A 293 6.33 -3.18 -0.83
CA GLY A 293 7.53 -2.94 -0.03
C GLY A 293 7.91 -1.47 -0.08
N SER A 294 8.66 -1.02 0.92
CA SER A 294 8.95 0.41 1.09
C SER A 294 10.42 0.65 1.35
N ILE A 295 11.00 1.57 0.59
CA ILE A 295 12.36 2.10 0.79
C ILE A 295 12.33 3.10 1.94
N ASN A 296 13.26 3.00 2.88
CA ASN A 296 13.42 3.97 3.96
C ASN A 296 14.27 5.15 3.49
N LEU A 297 13.63 6.26 3.15
CA LEU A 297 14.30 7.46 2.63
C LEU A 297 15.24 8.12 3.63
N ALA A 298 15.00 7.96 4.94
CA ALA A 298 15.92 8.42 5.99
C ALA A 298 17.30 7.73 5.91
N LYS A 299 17.40 6.58 5.22
CA LYS A 299 18.65 5.85 4.98
C LYS A 299 19.27 6.14 3.61
N MET A 300 18.65 7.02 2.82
CA MET A 300 19.06 7.39 1.46
C MET A 300 19.66 8.81 1.40
N VAL A 301 20.20 9.27 2.53
CA VAL A 301 20.98 10.51 2.64
C VAL A 301 22.40 10.17 3.09
N LYS A 302 23.36 11.00 2.70
CA LYS A 302 24.76 10.90 3.10
C LYS A 302 25.28 12.27 3.50
N GLU A 303 26.19 12.28 4.46
CA GLU A 303 26.89 13.49 4.87
C GLU A 303 27.86 13.94 3.79
N VAL A 304 27.93 15.25 3.56
CA VAL A 304 28.86 15.88 2.62
C VAL A 304 29.69 16.93 3.34
N SER A 305 30.99 16.86 3.13
CA SER A 305 31.91 17.89 3.62
C SER A 305 31.55 19.24 3.00
N PRO A 306 31.70 20.35 3.75
CA PRO A 306 31.60 21.68 3.15
C PRO A 306 32.60 21.80 1.99
N PRO A 307 32.26 22.54 0.91
CA PRO A 307 33.20 22.79 -0.17
C PRO A 307 34.49 23.42 0.35
N THR A 308 35.64 22.89 -0.07
CA THR A 308 36.99 23.31 0.37
C THR A 308 37.35 24.77 0.08
N TYR A 309 36.59 25.47 -0.76
CA TYR A 309 36.76 26.90 -1.01
C TYR A 309 36.03 27.81 0.00
N LEU A 310 35.14 27.26 0.84
CA LEU A 310 34.52 28.00 1.94
C LEU A 310 35.37 27.95 3.22
N SER A 311 36.32 27.03 3.33
CA SER A 311 37.27 26.97 4.45
C SER A 311 38.45 27.93 4.30
N THR A 312 38.53 28.72 3.22
CA THR A 312 39.69 29.59 2.89
C THR A 312 39.40 31.09 2.97
N SER A 313 38.26 31.51 3.55
CA SER A 313 37.91 32.94 3.70
C SER A 313 37.77 33.43 5.15
N MET A 314 38.39 32.73 6.11
CA MET A 314 38.45 33.18 7.51
C MET A 314 39.89 33.22 8.07
N GLU A 315 40.83 33.69 7.26
CA GLU A 315 42.04 34.31 7.79
C GLU A 315 41.89 35.83 7.61
N GLU A 316 42.08 36.57 8.70
CA GLU A 316 42.03 38.04 8.83
C GLU A 316 40.72 38.69 9.34
N SER A 317 40.38 38.38 10.59
CA SER A 317 40.01 39.43 11.57
C SER A 317 40.12 38.87 12.99
N LYS A 318 41.29 39.06 13.61
CA LYS A 318 41.47 38.89 15.05
C LYS A 318 40.93 40.14 15.75
N GLU A 319 39.67 40.10 16.18
CA GLU A 319 39.24 40.88 17.34
C GLU A 319 39.06 39.92 18.51
N GLU A 320 39.76 40.24 19.60
CA GLU A 320 39.76 39.47 20.84
C GLU A 320 38.42 39.63 21.56
N GLY A 321 37.72 38.51 21.78
CA GLY A 321 36.68 38.42 22.80
C GLY A 321 35.29 38.07 22.32
N GLU A 322 35.11 36.91 21.70
CA GLU A 322 33.93 36.06 21.89
C GLU A 322 34.21 34.71 21.22
N SER A 323 34.19 33.63 22.01
CA SER A 323 34.32 32.26 21.50
C SER A 323 33.05 31.89 20.72
N SER A 324 32.98 32.28 19.45
CA SER A 324 31.97 31.75 18.53
C SER A 324 32.38 30.34 18.14
N GLU A 325 31.89 29.34 18.88
CA GLU A 325 31.79 27.98 18.37
C GLU A 325 30.90 28.02 17.13
N LEU A 326 31.51 28.17 15.96
CA LEU A 326 30.82 28.08 14.68
C LEU A 326 30.43 26.61 14.50
N ASN A 327 29.24 26.26 14.99
CA ASN A 327 28.59 24.97 14.79
C ASN A 327 28.51 24.68 13.28
N SER A 328 29.50 23.99 12.72
CA SER A 328 29.42 23.44 11.37
C SER A 328 28.48 22.23 11.42
N SER A 329 27.17 22.49 11.45
CA SER A 329 26.17 21.42 11.37
C SER A 329 26.45 20.58 10.10
N PRO A 330 26.46 19.24 10.22
CA PRO A 330 26.72 18.38 9.08
C PRO A 330 25.71 18.65 7.98
N ARG A 331 26.19 18.79 6.74
CA ARG A 331 25.34 18.97 5.56
C ARG A 331 25.04 17.60 4.97
N TYR A 332 23.79 17.37 4.58
CA TYR A 332 23.38 16.12 3.94
C TYR A 332 22.95 16.36 2.48
N GLU A 333 23.14 15.33 1.65
CA GLU A 333 22.55 15.25 0.32
C GLU A 333 21.93 13.86 0.09
N VAL A 334 21.11 13.74 -0.96
CA VAL A 334 20.52 12.45 -1.35
C VAL A 334 21.60 11.52 -1.92
N ASP A 335 21.65 10.30 -1.41
CA ASP A 335 22.49 9.24 -1.94
C ASP A 335 21.78 8.52 -3.10
N TRP A 336 21.88 9.12 -4.29
CA TRP A 336 21.24 8.62 -5.51
C TRP A 336 21.75 7.24 -5.94
N GLU A 337 23.02 6.91 -5.66
CA GLU A 337 23.59 5.60 -6.02
C GLU A 337 23.03 4.49 -5.16
N LYS A 338 22.96 4.71 -3.84
CA LYS A 338 22.32 3.80 -2.91
C LYS A 338 20.83 3.66 -3.19
N LEU A 339 20.14 4.77 -3.48
CA LEU A 339 18.72 4.73 -3.84
C LEU A 339 18.47 3.90 -5.10
N ARG A 340 19.35 3.99 -6.11
CA ARG A 340 19.29 3.14 -7.31
C ARG A 340 19.45 1.67 -6.96
N ASP A 341 20.50 1.33 -6.23
CA ASP A 341 20.81 -0.05 -5.84
C ASP A 341 19.65 -0.69 -5.07
N ILE A 342 19.12 0.00 -4.05
CA ILE A 342 17.98 -0.48 -3.27
C ILE A 342 16.71 -0.59 -4.11
N THR A 343 16.47 0.36 -5.02
CA THR A 343 15.30 0.28 -5.94
C THR A 343 15.36 -0.98 -6.80
N TRP A 344 16.52 -1.29 -7.39
CA TRP A 344 16.68 -2.47 -8.25
C TRP A 344 16.50 -3.77 -7.46
N LYS A 345 17.16 -3.88 -6.29
CA LYS A 345 17.01 -5.04 -5.39
C LYS A 345 15.56 -5.21 -4.92
N ALA A 346 14.87 -4.11 -4.59
CA ALA A 346 13.49 -4.15 -4.15
C ALA A 346 12.52 -4.61 -5.26
N VAL A 347 12.71 -4.18 -6.51
CA VAL A 347 11.91 -4.67 -7.65
C VAL A 347 12.10 -6.18 -7.86
N HIS A 348 13.35 -6.66 -7.83
CA HIS A 348 13.64 -8.10 -7.92
C HIS A 348 13.02 -8.88 -6.75
N PHE A 349 13.16 -8.37 -5.52
CA PHE A 349 12.55 -8.95 -4.34
C PHE A 349 11.03 -9.08 -4.48
N LEU A 350 10.35 -8.01 -4.93
CA LEU A 350 8.90 -7.99 -5.06
C LEU A 350 8.41 -8.87 -6.22
N ASP A 351 9.14 -8.96 -7.34
CA ASP A 351 8.83 -9.92 -8.42
C ASP A 351 8.96 -11.37 -7.94
N ASN A 352 10.00 -11.66 -7.15
CA ASN A 352 10.20 -12.98 -6.55
C ASN A 352 9.09 -13.36 -5.57
N VAL A 353 8.56 -12.39 -4.82
CA VAL A 353 7.42 -12.63 -3.93
C VAL A 353 6.23 -13.20 -4.72
N ILE A 354 5.96 -12.74 -5.95
CA ILE A 354 4.86 -13.26 -6.79
C ILE A 354 5.00 -14.77 -7.05
N GLU A 355 6.24 -15.25 -7.24
CA GLU A 355 6.52 -16.64 -7.56
C GLU A 355 6.30 -17.60 -6.41
N ILE A 356 6.74 -17.22 -5.20
CA ILE A 356 6.72 -18.08 -4.02
C ILE A 356 5.44 -17.92 -3.18
N ASN A 357 4.60 -16.96 -3.51
CA ASN A 357 3.36 -16.68 -2.78
C ASN A 357 2.35 -17.83 -2.91
N LYS A 358 1.78 -18.22 -1.76
CA LYS A 358 0.64 -19.15 -1.72
C LYS A 358 -0.65 -18.35 -1.68
N TYR A 359 -1.30 -18.26 -2.82
CA TYR A 359 -2.53 -17.51 -2.96
C TYR A 359 -3.72 -18.25 -2.31
N PRO A 360 -4.64 -17.52 -1.67
CA PRO A 360 -5.81 -18.13 -1.04
C PRO A 360 -6.81 -18.70 -2.04
N LEU A 361 -6.82 -18.20 -3.28
CA LEU A 361 -7.73 -18.61 -4.36
C LEU A 361 -6.95 -18.76 -5.68
N SER A 362 -7.28 -19.77 -6.49
CA SER A 362 -6.64 -20.01 -7.79
C SER A 362 -6.84 -18.83 -8.75
N LYS A 363 -8.04 -18.26 -8.81
CA LYS A 363 -8.33 -17.07 -9.64
C LYS A 363 -7.42 -15.88 -9.30
N ILE A 364 -7.07 -15.72 -8.02
CA ILE A 364 -6.15 -14.66 -7.61
C ILE A 364 -4.73 -14.95 -8.07
N GLN A 365 -4.29 -16.21 -7.93
CA GLN A 365 -2.98 -16.63 -8.43
C GLN A 365 -2.85 -16.39 -9.93
N GLU A 366 -3.85 -16.81 -10.71
CA GLU A 366 -3.89 -16.66 -12.16
C GLU A 366 -3.80 -15.17 -12.55
N MET A 367 -4.69 -14.33 -12.01
CA MET A 367 -4.72 -12.90 -12.33
C MET A 367 -3.44 -12.18 -11.89
N THR A 368 -2.94 -12.48 -10.68
CA THR A 368 -1.70 -11.86 -10.16
C THR A 368 -0.49 -12.27 -11.00
N LYS A 369 -0.36 -13.54 -11.38
CA LYS A 369 0.74 -13.99 -12.25
C LYS A 369 0.62 -13.46 -13.68
N ALA A 370 -0.59 -13.18 -14.15
CA ALA A 370 -0.82 -12.66 -15.50
C ALA A 370 -0.44 -11.17 -15.64
N ASN A 371 -0.67 -10.34 -14.63
CA ASN A 371 -0.32 -8.91 -14.65
C ASN A 371 0.97 -8.57 -13.90
N ARG A 372 1.35 -9.37 -12.91
CA ARG A 372 2.56 -9.23 -12.09
C ARG A 372 2.73 -7.86 -11.44
N LYS A 373 1.63 -7.25 -10.96
CA LYS A 373 1.67 -5.96 -10.28
C LYS A 373 2.46 -6.06 -8.97
N ILE A 374 3.40 -5.14 -8.80
CA ILE A 374 4.12 -4.92 -7.55
C ILE A 374 3.92 -3.47 -7.10
N GLY A 375 4.10 -3.24 -5.80
CA GLY A 375 3.97 -1.92 -5.19
C GLY A 375 5.20 -1.54 -4.39
N LEU A 376 6.22 -1.01 -5.07
CA LEU A 376 7.38 -0.38 -4.44
C LEU A 376 7.07 1.07 -4.07
N GLY A 377 7.13 1.38 -2.79
CA GLY A 377 6.96 2.73 -2.27
C GLY A 377 8.10 3.19 -1.37
N VAL A 378 7.78 4.20 -0.57
CA VAL A 378 8.72 4.85 0.34
C VAL A 378 8.11 4.98 1.73
N MET A 379 8.98 5.14 2.73
CA MET A 379 8.70 5.61 4.09
C MET A 379 9.86 6.51 4.54
N GLY A 380 9.70 7.23 5.65
CA GLY A 380 10.75 8.12 6.15
C GLY A 380 10.93 9.41 5.34
N TRP A 381 9.91 9.85 4.59
CA TRP A 381 9.97 11.09 3.81
C TRP A 381 10.20 12.32 4.70
N ALA A 382 9.47 12.41 5.82
CA ALA A 382 9.63 13.53 6.74
C ALA A 382 11.03 13.55 7.38
N ASP A 383 11.59 12.39 7.74
CA ASP A 383 12.94 12.32 8.32
C ASP A 383 14.03 12.66 7.30
N MET A 384 13.84 12.27 6.03
CA MET A 384 14.72 12.69 4.93
C MET A 384 14.73 14.22 4.80
N LEU A 385 13.55 14.84 4.80
CA LEU A 385 13.43 16.30 4.75
C LEU A 385 14.08 16.99 5.95
N ILE A 386 13.89 16.46 7.16
CA ILE A 386 14.56 16.96 8.38
C ILE A 386 16.08 16.89 8.23
N SER A 387 16.61 15.75 7.74
CA SER A 387 18.05 15.56 7.54
C SER A 387 18.62 16.55 6.52
N LEU A 388 17.85 16.90 5.48
CA LEU A 388 18.24 17.85 4.45
C LEU A 388 18.00 19.32 4.86
N GLY A 389 17.38 19.57 6.02
CA GLY A 389 17.02 20.91 6.46
C GLY A 389 15.89 21.56 5.66
N THR A 390 15.06 20.76 4.98
CA THR A 390 13.99 21.23 4.09
C THR A 390 12.63 21.17 4.80
N PRO A 391 11.89 22.29 4.94
CA PRO A 391 10.55 22.28 5.52
C PRO A 391 9.56 21.49 4.66
N TYR A 392 8.72 20.65 5.28
CA TYR A 392 7.74 19.82 4.57
C TYR A 392 6.78 20.63 3.71
N ASN A 393 6.26 21.74 4.24
CA ASN A 393 5.30 22.63 3.58
C ASN A 393 5.99 23.68 2.67
N SER A 394 6.97 23.26 1.89
CA SER A 394 7.74 24.14 1.00
C SER A 394 7.71 23.68 -0.46
N GLY A 395 7.92 24.62 -1.39
CA GLY A 395 8.09 24.28 -2.81
C GLY A 395 9.35 23.46 -3.09
N GLU A 396 10.38 23.60 -2.25
CA GLU A 396 11.60 22.79 -2.31
C GLU A 396 11.31 21.31 -1.99
N ALA A 397 10.54 21.04 -0.93
CA ALA A 397 10.12 19.68 -0.59
C ALA A 397 9.30 19.05 -1.72
N LEU A 398 8.39 19.81 -2.35
CA LEU A 398 7.62 19.31 -3.49
C LEU A 398 8.51 18.96 -4.69
N LYS A 399 9.45 19.84 -5.05
CA LYS A 399 10.40 19.57 -6.13
C LYS A 399 11.26 18.34 -5.83
N LEU A 400 11.75 18.21 -4.60
CA LEU A 400 12.52 17.04 -4.19
C LEU A 400 11.67 15.76 -4.24
N ALA A 401 10.40 15.82 -3.86
CA ALA A 401 9.50 14.67 -3.96
C ALA A 401 9.32 14.21 -5.42
N GLU A 402 9.17 15.15 -6.37
CA GLU A 402 9.12 14.86 -7.81
C GLU A 402 10.42 14.23 -8.31
N GLU A 403 11.57 14.75 -7.87
CA GLU A 403 12.89 14.21 -8.24
C GLU A 403 13.10 12.78 -7.70
N VAL A 404 12.82 12.56 -6.41
CA VAL A 404 12.99 11.26 -5.74
C VAL A 404 12.04 10.21 -6.31
N MET A 405 10.73 10.48 -6.36
CA MET A 405 9.78 9.50 -6.89
C MET A 405 9.91 9.31 -8.40
N GLY A 406 10.26 10.37 -9.14
CA GLY A 406 10.61 10.27 -10.56
C GLY A 406 11.83 9.38 -10.79
N PHE A 407 12.85 9.48 -9.94
CA PHE A 407 14.03 8.62 -9.97
C PHE A 407 13.67 7.15 -9.68
N ILE A 408 12.97 6.87 -8.58
CA ILE A 408 12.53 5.52 -8.20
C ILE A 408 11.68 4.90 -9.31
N GLN A 409 10.75 5.65 -9.89
CA GLN A 409 9.90 5.15 -10.97
C GLN A 409 10.71 4.80 -12.23
N ARG A 410 11.67 5.65 -12.64
CA ARG A 410 12.53 5.38 -13.79
C ARG A 410 13.44 4.17 -13.55
N GLU A 411 14.12 4.11 -12.42
CA GLU A 411 15.02 3.00 -12.09
C GLU A 411 14.25 1.70 -11.85
N GLY A 412 13.09 1.75 -11.21
CA GLY A 412 12.23 0.59 -11.03
C GLY A 412 11.70 0.03 -12.36
N ARG A 413 11.38 0.91 -13.33
CA ARG A 413 11.02 0.50 -14.69
C ARG A 413 12.19 -0.20 -15.40
N LYS A 414 13.40 0.36 -15.30
CA LYS A 414 14.62 -0.27 -15.85
C LYS A 414 14.89 -1.64 -15.23
N ALA A 415 14.75 -1.77 -13.91
CA ALA A 415 14.88 -3.06 -13.22
C ALA A 415 13.82 -4.07 -13.70
N SER A 416 12.56 -3.65 -13.87
CA SER A 416 11.51 -4.51 -14.43
C SER A 416 11.80 -4.93 -15.88
N SER A 417 12.34 -4.04 -16.72
CA SER A 417 12.79 -4.39 -18.07
C SER A 417 14.00 -5.35 -18.06
N ALA A 418 14.92 -5.19 -17.12
CA ALA A 418 16.06 -6.12 -16.96
C ALA A 418 15.58 -7.53 -16.58
N LEU A 419 14.61 -7.63 -15.66
CA LEU A 419 13.96 -8.91 -15.33
C LEU A 419 13.20 -9.49 -16.52
N ALA A 420 12.54 -8.68 -17.34
CA ALA A 420 11.83 -9.15 -18.52
C ALA A 420 12.76 -9.83 -19.54
N LYS A 421 13.99 -9.35 -19.69
CA LYS A 421 14.99 -10.00 -20.56
C LYS A 421 15.39 -11.40 -20.07
N GLN A 422 15.33 -11.63 -18.76
CA GLN A 422 15.72 -12.88 -18.13
C GLN A 422 14.53 -13.85 -17.95
N ARG A 423 13.32 -13.32 -17.78
CA ARG A 423 12.14 -14.06 -17.32
C ARG A 423 10.91 -13.89 -18.22
N GLU A 424 11.06 -13.16 -19.32
CA GLU A 424 10.00 -12.71 -20.22
C GLU A 424 9.12 -11.59 -19.63
N VAL A 425 8.38 -10.88 -20.49
CA VAL A 425 7.39 -9.88 -20.08
C VAL A 425 6.24 -10.52 -19.27
N PHE A 426 5.43 -9.70 -18.58
CA PHE A 426 4.23 -10.25 -17.93
C PHE A 426 3.23 -10.83 -18.96
N PRO A 427 2.50 -11.91 -18.65
CA PRO A 427 1.64 -12.59 -19.63
C PRO A 427 0.62 -11.71 -20.35
N ASN A 428 -0.03 -10.77 -19.66
CA ASN A 428 -0.99 -9.82 -20.25
C ASN A 428 -0.33 -8.59 -20.89
N HIS A 429 0.95 -8.66 -21.25
CA HIS A 429 1.68 -7.54 -21.85
C HIS A 429 1.14 -7.18 -23.24
N LYS A 430 0.80 -8.18 -24.06
CA LYS A 430 0.13 -7.94 -25.34
C LYS A 430 -1.24 -7.30 -25.13
N GLY A 431 -1.52 -6.19 -25.82
CA GLY A 431 -2.70 -5.36 -25.61
C GLY A 431 -2.62 -4.39 -24.41
N SER A 432 -1.55 -4.43 -23.62
CA SER A 432 -1.30 -3.48 -22.53
C SER A 432 -0.87 -2.11 -23.08
N ILE A 433 -0.80 -1.09 -22.23
CA ILE A 433 -0.26 0.22 -22.63
C ILE A 433 1.21 0.19 -23.06
N TYR A 434 1.92 -0.90 -22.74
CA TYR A 434 3.34 -1.13 -23.04
C TYR A 434 3.57 -1.94 -24.32
N ASP A 435 2.53 -2.54 -24.89
CA ASP A 435 2.61 -3.36 -26.11
C ASP A 435 3.24 -2.55 -27.26
N GLY A 436 4.25 -3.13 -27.91
CA GLY A 436 5.04 -2.49 -28.95
C GLY A 436 5.89 -1.28 -28.51
N LYS A 437 5.94 -0.95 -27.20
CA LYS A 437 6.66 0.24 -26.69
C LYS A 437 7.81 -0.09 -25.75
N VAL A 438 7.57 -0.93 -24.74
CA VAL A 438 8.58 -1.28 -23.73
C VAL A 438 8.33 -2.68 -23.17
N GLU A 439 9.37 -3.49 -23.13
CA GLU A 439 9.33 -4.82 -22.51
C GLU A 439 9.56 -4.69 -21.00
N VAL A 440 8.57 -5.10 -20.20
CA VAL A 440 8.61 -5.00 -18.74
C VAL A 440 8.05 -6.27 -18.11
N ARG A 441 8.60 -6.65 -16.95
CA ARG A 441 8.18 -7.83 -16.19
C ARG A 441 6.92 -7.58 -15.37
N ASN A 442 6.58 -6.33 -15.07
CA ASN A 442 5.51 -5.97 -14.14
C ASN A 442 4.60 -4.90 -14.76
N ALA A 443 3.28 -5.11 -14.70
CA ALA A 443 2.31 -4.12 -15.22
C ALA A 443 2.36 -2.78 -14.46
N THR A 444 2.64 -2.84 -13.15
CA THR A 444 2.92 -1.68 -12.28
C THR A 444 4.18 -1.95 -11.46
N VAL A 445 4.87 -0.89 -11.06
CA VAL A 445 6.09 -0.98 -10.24
C VAL A 445 5.94 -0.22 -8.93
N THR A 446 5.38 0.99 -8.96
CA THR A 446 5.42 1.92 -7.83
C THR A 446 4.05 2.17 -7.22
N THR A 447 4.02 2.42 -5.92
CA THR A 447 2.88 2.87 -5.11
C THR A 447 3.40 3.59 -3.87
N ILE A 448 2.56 4.23 -3.07
CA ILE A 448 2.96 4.72 -1.75
C ILE A 448 1.93 4.24 -0.74
N ALA A 449 2.36 3.36 0.16
CA ALA A 449 1.51 2.80 1.20
C ALA A 449 1.61 3.63 2.49
N PRO A 450 0.65 3.49 3.42
CA PRO A 450 0.73 4.16 4.72
C PRO A 450 1.93 3.71 5.58
N THR A 451 2.38 2.46 5.43
CA THR A 451 3.52 1.85 6.15
C THR A 451 3.44 1.85 7.70
N GLY A 452 2.26 2.04 8.30
CA GLY A 452 2.12 2.32 9.74
C GLY A 452 2.77 1.33 10.73
N THR A 453 2.95 0.04 10.40
CA THR A 453 3.75 -0.89 11.24
C THR A 453 5.19 -1.03 10.75
N LEU A 454 5.45 -0.90 9.46
CA LEU A 454 6.80 -1.02 8.90
C LEU A 454 7.68 0.14 9.33
N SER A 455 7.14 1.36 9.39
CA SER A 455 7.91 2.54 9.80
C SER A 455 8.36 2.45 11.26
N ILE A 456 7.61 1.76 12.13
CA ILE A 456 8.03 1.46 13.51
C ILE A 456 9.25 0.52 13.51
N ILE A 457 9.22 -0.53 12.67
CA ILE A 457 10.35 -1.46 12.53
C ILE A 457 11.56 -0.73 11.93
N GLY A 458 11.33 0.10 10.92
CA GLY A 458 12.35 0.91 10.25
C GLY A 458 12.87 2.10 11.06
N GLY A 459 12.23 2.42 12.21
CA GLY A 459 12.59 3.57 13.04
C GLY A 459 12.48 4.90 12.31
N CYS A 460 11.42 5.11 11.53
CA CYS A 460 11.21 6.29 10.68
C CYS A 460 9.74 6.71 10.60
N SER A 461 9.48 7.85 9.97
CA SER A 461 8.17 8.41 9.67
C SER A 461 7.40 7.51 8.69
N SER A 462 6.08 7.51 8.81
CA SER A 462 5.21 6.64 8.03
C SER A 462 5.00 7.18 6.61
N GLY A 463 5.34 6.38 5.59
CA GLY A 463 5.03 6.68 4.19
C GLY A 463 5.61 8.02 3.75
N ILE A 464 4.77 8.81 3.09
CA ILE A 464 5.03 10.22 2.78
C ILE A 464 4.44 11.16 3.84
N GLU A 465 3.85 10.65 4.91
CA GLU A 465 3.15 11.50 5.88
C GLU A 465 4.14 12.38 6.66
N PRO A 466 3.74 13.62 7.00
CA PRO A 466 4.49 14.42 7.96
C PRO A 466 4.49 13.75 9.33
N ILE A 467 5.48 14.09 10.17
CA ILE A 467 5.45 13.65 11.57
C ILE A 467 4.21 14.23 12.26
N PHE A 468 3.36 13.36 12.80
CA PHE A 468 2.15 13.78 13.49
C PHE A 468 2.48 14.54 14.79
N ALA A 469 3.49 14.05 15.52
CA ALA A 469 4.02 14.66 16.73
C ALA A 469 5.49 14.26 16.91
N VAL A 470 6.30 15.16 17.47
CA VAL A 470 7.72 14.92 17.75
C VAL A 470 7.90 13.86 18.85
N SER A 471 7.01 13.87 19.84
CA SER A 471 6.94 12.83 20.87
C SER A 471 5.50 12.52 21.22
N TYR A 472 5.17 11.24 21.30
CA TYR A 472 3.83 10.78 21.65
C TYR A 472 3.86 9.37 22.24
N VAL A 473 2.79 9.01 22.94
CA VAL A 473 2.58 7.65 23.44
C VAL A 473 1.62 6.94 22.50
N ARG A 474 2.11 5.87 21.88
CA ARG A 474 1.29 4.97 21.08
C ARG A 474 0.84 3.80 21.93
N THR A 475 -0.47 3.61 22.06
CA THR A 475 -1.03 2.39 22.65
C THR A 475 -1.15 1.33 21.56
N VAL A 476 -0.32 0.30 21.63
CA VAL A 476 -0.43 -0.89 20.77
C VAL A 476 -1.27 -1.97 21.45
N MET A 477 -1.53 -3.09 20.75
CA MET A 477 -2.41 -4.17 21.22
C MET A 477 -2.15 -4.61 22.66
N GLU A 478 -3.24 -4.92 23.37
CA GLU A 478 -3.29 -5.27 24.81
C GLU A 478 -2.90 -4.13 25.75
N GLY A 479 -3.10 -2.87 25.31
CA GLY A 479 -2.85 -1.69 26.15
C GLY A 479 -1.37 -1.36 26.36
N THR A 480 -0.46 -2.00 25.62
CA THR A 480 0.98 -1.73 25.74
C THR A 480 1.28 -0.32 25.25
N LYS A 481 1.84 0.52 26.13
CA LYS A 481 2.26 1.88 25.79
C LYS A 481 3.69 1.89 25.26
N LEU A 482 3.87 2.44 24.06
CA LEU A 482 5.18 2.68 23.44
C LEU A 482 5.40 4.19 23.40
N ILE A 483 6.48 4.66 24.00
CA ILE A 483 6.91 6.05 23.85
C ILE A 483 7.64 6.12 22.51
N GLU A 484 7.17 6.98 21.61
CA GLU A 484 7.88 7.32 20.38
C GLU A 484 8.42 8.74 20.50
N VAL A 485 9.69 8.90 20.14
CA VAL A 485 10.39 10.18 20.00
C VAL A 485 11.03 10.13 18.62
N ASN A 486 10.85 11.17 17.82
CA ASN A 486 11.52 11.27 16.52
C ASN A 486 13.05 11.17 16.73
N PRO A 487 13.73 10.25 16.04
CA PRO A 487 15.11 9.85 16.33
C PRO A 487 16.15 10.92 16.02
#